data_AF-A0AAP6DCN8-F1
#
_entry.id   AF-A0AAP6DCN8-F1
#
_cell.length_a   1.000
_cell.length_b   1.000
_cell.length_c   1.000
_cell.angle_alpha   90.00
_cell.angle_beta   90.00
_cell.angle_gamma   90.00
#
_symmetry.space_group_name_H-M   'P 1'
#
loop_
_entity.id
_entity.type
_entity.pdbx_description
1 polymer ?
#
loop_
_entity_poly.entity_id
_entity_poly.type
_entity_poly.pdbx_seq_one_letter_code
_entity_poly.pdbx_strand_id
1 'polypeptide(L)'
;SKIMKTNLAELFTHDDVEAMTQRLTQQAPKLAEALAAALNPAQQLKVYRQLLLDQVPLKDIRTIANTMLESSENTKDPILLAADVRCALKRTLVNLIAGQKPELNVYALSDELEQMLLTSLQQAQASGTVVLDSFPIEPNILGQFQQNLPLIRQQLKQQGLPPILLVMPQL
;
A
#
# COMPACT_ATOMS: atom_id res chain seq x y z
N SER A 1 20.15 -2.75 -1.79
CA SER A 1 20.41 -1.34 -2.14
C SER A 1 19.10 -0.55 -2.01
N LYS A 2 19.09 0.59 -1.30
CA LYS A 2 17.88 1.37 -1.01
C LYS A 2 17.26 1.99 -2.28
N ILE A 3 18.11 2.36 -3.24
CA ILE A 3 17.73 2.96 -4.53
C ILE A 3 16.95 1.98 -5.40
N MET A 4 17.34 0.70 -5.41
CA MET A 4 16.62 -0.36 -6.14
C MET A 4 15.19 -0.54 -5.61
N LYS A 5 14.98 -0.41 -4.29
CA LYS A 5 13.62 -0.51 -3.71
C LYS A 5 12.75 0.69 -4.07
N THR A 6 13.33 1.88 -4.16
CA THR A 6 12.60 3.10 -4.51
C THR A 6 12.12 3.09 -5.95
N ASN A 7 12.90 2.51 -6.88
CA ASN A 7 12.56 2.50 -8.31
C ASN A 7 11.99 1.16 -8.80
N LEU A 8 11.73 0.22 -7.88
CA LEU A 8 11.30 -1.14 -8.23
C LEU A 8 9.98 -1.15 -9.02
N ALA A 9 9.06 -0.24 -8.70
CA ALA A 9 7.80 -0.11 -9.41
C ALA A 9 7.98 0.33 -10.86
N GLU A 10 8.91 1.25 -11.14
CA GLU A 10 9.19 1.70 -12.51
C GLU A 10 9.88 0.63 -13.35
N LEU A 11 10.73 -0.17 -12.70
CA LEU A 11 11.45 -1.27 -13.34
C LEU A 11 10.59 -2.51 -13.57
N PHE A 12 9.43 -2.62 -12.91
CA PHE A 12 8.54 -3.76 -13.07
C PHE A 12 7.75 -3.62 -14.38
N THR A 13 7.88 -4.59 -15.28
CA THR A 13 7.41 -4.55 -16.67
C THR A 13 6.32 -5.59 -16.94
N HIS A 14 5.84 -5.64 -18.18
CA HIS A 14 4.89 -6.67 -18.62
C HIS A 14 5.49 -8.08 -18.57
N ASP A 15 6.77 -8.24 -18.87
CA ASP A 15 7.46 -9.53 -18.82
C ASP A 15 7.50 -10.07 -17.39
N ASP A 16 7.64 -9.19 -16.40
CA ASP A 16 7.58 -9.58 -14.98
C ASP A 16 6.18 -10.06 -14.58
N VAL A 17 5.11 -9.49 -15.14
CA VAL A 17 3.73 -9.98 -14.94
C VAL A 17 3.59 -11.40 -15.49
N GLU A 18 4.17 -11.67 -16.66
CA GLU A 18 4.16 -13.00 -17.24
C GLU A 18 4.91 -13.99 -16.36
N ALA A 19 6.13 -13.66 -15.91
CA ALA A 19 6.90 -14.49 -15.00
C ALA A 19 6.15 -14.76 -13.68
N MET A 20 5.45 -13.75 -13.15
CA MET A 20 4.61 -13.89 -11.96
C MET A 20 3.42 -14.83 -12.19
N THR A 21 2.79 -14.73 -13.36
CA THR A 21 1.69 -15.60 -13.78
C THR A 21 2.19 -17.03 -13.94
N GLN A 22 3.32 -17.25 -14.62
CA GLN A 22 3.93 -18.57 -14.78
C GLN A 22 4.25 -19.21 -13.42
N ARG A 23 4.83 -18.44 -12.49
CA ARG A 23 5.08 -18.90 -11.11
C ARG A 23 3.78 -19.25 -10.38
N LEU A 24 2.72 -18.46 -10.55
CA LEU A 24 1.41 -18.76 -9.99
C LEU A 24 0.83 -20.04 -10.59
N THR A 25 0.92 -20.23 -11.91
CA THR A 25 0.44 -21.43 -12.61
C THR A 25 1.09 -22.70 -12.08
N GLN A 26 2.40 -22.67 -11.80
CA GLN A 26 3.11 -23.81 -11.20
C GLN A 26 2.60 -24.16 -9.80
N GLN A 27 2.13 -23.17 -9.03
CA GLN A 27 1.66 -23.37 -7.65
C GLN A 27 0.15 -23.65 -7.59
N ALA A 28 -0.65 -22.96 -8.36
CA ALA A 28 -2.11 -22.94 -8.32
C ALA A 28 -2.69 -22.63 -9.72
N PRO A 29 -2.69 -23.61 -10.65
CA PRO A 29 -3.06 -23.39 -12.05
C PRO A 29 -4.49 -22.86 -12.22
N LYS A 30 -5.46 -23.41 -11.48
CA LYS A 30 -6.86 -22.94 -11.49
C LYS A 30 -7.01 -21.49 -11.03
N LEU A 31 -6.21 -21.07 -10.06
CA LEU A 31 -6.22 -19.68 -9.57
C LEU A 31 -5.61 -18.75 -10.62
N ALA A 32 -4.54 -19.17 -11.30
CA ALA A 32 -3.95 -18.41 -12.39
C ALA A 32 -4.93 -18.20 -13.55
N GLU A 33 -5.64 -19.24 -13.96
CA GLU A 33 -6.68 -19.16 -14.99
C GLU A 33 -7.82 -18.22 -14.58
N ALA A 34 -8.32 -18.35 -13.34
CA ALA A 34 -9.37 -17.49 -12.82
C ALA A 34 -8.94 -16.02 -12.74
N LEU A 35 -7.72 -15.74 -12.25
CA LEU A 35 -7.18 -14.38 -12.19
C LEU A 35 -7.02 -13.77 -13.58
N ALA A 36 -6.52 -14.55 -14.56
CA ALA A 36 -6.36 -14.11 -15.94
C ALA A 36 -7.71 -13.78 -16.61
N ALA A 37 -8.78 -14.49 -16.23
CA ALA A 37 -10.14 -14.19 -16.70
C ALA A 37 -10.70 -12.90 -16.08
N ALA A 38 -10.35 -12.60 -14.82
CA ALA A 38 -10.88 -11.44 -14.10
C ALA A 38 -10.12 -10.12 -14.39
N LEU A 39 -8.78 -10.20 -14.45
CA LEU A 39 -7.86 -9.07 -14.60
C LEU A 39 -6.87 -9.32 -15.75
N ASN A 40 -6.83 -8.40 -16.71
CA ASN A 40 -5.86 -8.48 -17.80
C ASN A 40 -4.43 -8.15 -17.32
N PRO A 41 -3.38 -8.51 -18.07
CA PRO A 41 -1.98 -8.28 -17.66
C PRO A 41 -1.65 -6.81 -17.36
N ALA A 42 -2.28 -5.85 -18.03
CA ALA A 42 -2.03 -4.43 -17.80
C ALA A 42 -2.65 -3.94 -16.48
N GLN A 43 -3.80 -4.50 -16.07
CA GLN A 43 -4.40 -4.26 -14.76
C GLN A 43 -3.54 -4.87 -13.65
N GLN A 44 -3.10 -6.12 -13.83
CA GLN A 44 -2.19 -6.77 -12.90
C GLN A 44 -0.87 -5.99 -12.74
N LEU A 45 -0.30 -5.51 -13.85
CA LEU A 45 0.89 -4.66 -13.84
C LEU A 45 0.71 -3.44 -12.92
N LYS A 46 -0.41 -2.71 -13.07
CA LYS A 46 -0.71 -1.53 -12.24
C LYS A 46 -0.81 -1.89 -10.75
N VAL A 47 -1.48 -2.99 -10.41
CA VAL A 47 -1.60 -3.46 -9.02
C VAL A 47 -0.22 -3.83 -8.45
N TYR A 48 0.58 -4.62 -9.18
CA TYR A 48 1.92 -4.99 -8.71
C TYR A 48 2.83 -3.78 -8.54
N ARG A 49 2.75 -2.80 -9.46
CA ARG A 49 3.49 -1.54 -9.31
C ARG A 49 3.05 -0.76 -8.09
N GLN A 50 1.74 -0.66 -7.82
CA GLN A 50 1.23 -0.02 -6.60
C GLN A 50 1.77 -0.72 -5.34
N LEU A 51 1.71 -2.05 -5.30
CA LEU A 51 2.27 -2.83 -4.19
C LEU A 51 3.78 -2.59 -4.00
N LEU A 52 4.53 -2.45 -5.09
CA LEU A 52 5.97 -2.16 -5.04
C LEU A 52 6.28 -0.72 -4.59
N LEU A 53 5.49 0.28 -5.02
CA LEU A 53 5.56 1.65 -4.51
C LEU A 53 5.38 1.68 -2.99
N ASP A 54 4.42 0.88 -2.54
CA ASP A 54 4.09 0.65 -1.14
C ASP A 54 5.10 -0.23 -0.38
N GLN A 55 6.15 -0.69 -1.07
CA GLN A 55 7.19 -1.58 -0.55
C GLN A 55 6.65 -2.93 -0.03
N VAL A 56 5.50 -3.38 -0.55
CA VAL A 56 4.91 -4.69 -0.28
C VAL A 56 5.63 -5.76 -1.09
N PRO A 57 6.14 -6.84 -0.46
CA PRO A 57 6.83 -7.90 -1.17
C PRO A 57 5.85 -8.76 -2.00
N LEU A 58 6.20 -9.01 -3.27
CA LEU A 58 5.42 -9.89 -4.14
C LEU A 58 5.76 -11.38 -3.99
N LYS A 59 6.27 -11.80 -2.82
CA LYS A 59 6.76 -13.18 -2.60
C LYS A 59 5.63 -14.19 -2.48
N ASP A 60 4.59 -13.86 -1.72
CA ASP A 60 3.41 -14.69 -1.52
C ASP A 60 2.39 -14.46 -2.63
N ILE A 61 2.71 -14.97 -3.82
CA ILE A 61 1.89 -14.77 -5.01
C ILE A 61 0.51 -15.41 -4.91
N ARG A 62 0.37 -16.48 -4.11
CA ARG A 62 -0.91 -17.15 -3.94
C ARG A 62 -1.88 -16.26 -3.16
N THR A 63 -1.44 -15.70 -2.03
CA THR A 63 -2.27 -14.77 -1.25
C THR A 63 -2.62 -13.53 -2.08
N ILE A 64 -1.63 -12.94 -2.77
CA ILE A 64 -1.84 -11.78 -3.63
C ILE A 64 -2.88 -12.07 -4.72
N ALA A 65 -2.70 -13.16 -5.46
CA ALA A 65 -3.61 -13.52 -6.56
C ALA A 65 -5.03 -13.83 -6.08
N ASN A 66 -5.17 -14.52 -4.94
CA ASN A 66 -6.47 -14.84 -4.38
C ASN A 66 -7.23 -13.58 -3.95
N THR A 67 -6.56 -12.66 -3.24
CA THR A 67 -7.16 -11.40 -2.84
C THR A 67 -7.47 -10.50 -4.03
N MET A 68 -6.59 -10.42 -5.04
CA MET A 68 -6.87 -9.68 -6.26
C MET A 68 -8.09 -10.22 -7.00
N LEU A 69 -8.25 -11.54 -7.08
CA LEU A 69 -9.39 -12.18 -7.73
C LEU A 69 -10.69 -11.85 -6.98
N GLU A 70 -10.72 -12.06 -5.66
CA GLU A 70 -11.90 -11.77 -4.82
C GLU A 70 -12.29 -10.30 -4.88
N SER A 71 -11.34 -9.38 -4.72
CA SER A 71 -11.60 -7.93 -4.77
C SER A 71 -11.98 -7.44 -6.17
N SER A 72 -11.55 -8.14 -7.23
CA SER A 72 -11.84 -7.75 -8.62
C SER A 72 -13.32 -7.82 -9.00
N GLU A 73 -14.13 -8.54 -8.22
CA GLU A 73 -15.59 -8.57 -8.36
C GLU A 73 -16.23 -7.23 -7.97
N ASN A 74 -15.61 -6.51 -7.03
CA ASN A 74 -16.11 -5.23 -6.52
C ASN A 74 -15.49 -4.03 -7.25
N THR A 75 -14.20 -4.10 -7.57
CA THR A 75 -13.48 -2.98 -8.20
C THR A 75 -12.32 -3.46 -9.06
N LYS A 76 -12.01 -2.73 -10.14
CA LYS A 76 -10.81 -2.94 -10.96
C LYS A 76 -9.76 -1.84 -10.79
N ASP A 77 -9.95 -0.97 -9.80
CA ASP A 77 -9.01 0.09 -9.48
C ASP A 77 -7.75 -0.47 -8.81
N PRO A 78 -6.54 -0.17 -9.32
CA PRO A 78 -5.31 -0.78 -8.82
C PRO A 78 -4.95 -0.35 -7.38
N ILE A 79 -5.37 0.85 -6.95
CA ILE A 79 -5.09 1.35 -5.60
C ILE A 79 -5.92 0.57 -4.58
N LEU A 80 -7.22 0.39 -4.87
CA LEU A 80 -8.11 -0.38 -4.00
C LEU A 80 -7.72 -1.86 -3.92
N LEU A 81 -7.41 -2.47 -5.07
CA LEU A 81 -6.91 -3.85 -5.11
C LEU A 81 -5.61 -4.02 -4.30
N ALA A 82 -4.69 -3.06 -4.40
CA ALA A 82 -3.46 -3.08 -3.61
C ALA A 82 -3.73 -2.91 -2.10
N ALA A 83 -4.69 -2.07 -1.71
CA ALA A 83 -5.10 -1.90 -0.32
C ALA A 83 -5.63 -3.21 0.29
N ASP A 84 -6.48 -3.94 -0.44
CA ASP A 84 -7.00 -5.24 0.02
C ASP A 84 -5.87 -6.28 0.15
N VAL A 85 -4.96 -6.31 -0.83
CA VAL A 85 -3.79 -7.19 -0.77
C VAL A 85 -2.89 -6.86 0.43
N ARG A 86 -2.71 -5.57 0.77
CA ARG A 86 -1.97 -5.17 1.97
C ARG A 86 -2.63 -5.67 3.25
N CYS A 87 -3.96 -5.59 3.34
CA CYS A 87 -4.73 -6.13 4.45
C CYS A 87 -4.55 -7.65 4.57
N ALA A 88 -4.59 -8.39 3.45
CA ALA A 88 -4.34 -9.83 3.44
C ALA A 88 -2.91 -10.17 3.88
N LEU A 89 -1.93 -9.34 3.51
CA LEU A 89 -0.51 -9.50 3.87
C LEU A 89 -0.12 -8.86 5.21
N LYS A 90 -1.08 -8.44 6.05
CA LYS A 90 -0.80 -7.70 7.31
C LYS A 90 0.27 -8.35 8.19
N ARG A 91 0.27 -9.68 8.33
CA ARG A 91 1.27 -10.41 9.15
C ARG A 91 2.67 -10.28 8.56
N THR A 92 2.80 -10.41 7.25
CA THR A 92 4.07 -10.24 6.52
C THR A 92 4.59 -8.82 6.65
N LEU A 93 3.71 -7.82 6.48
CA LEU A 93 4.08 -6.41 6.58
C LEU A 93 4.52 -6.03 7.99
N VAL A 94 3.75 -6.42 9.02
CA VAL A 94 4.12 -6.19 10.42
C VAL A 94 5.45 -6.87 10.74
N ASN A 95 5.68 -8.11 10.30
CA ASN A 95 6.96 -8.79 10.53
C ASN A 95 8.14 -8.12 9.82
N LEU A 96 7.94 -7.55 8.62
CA LEU A 96 8.97 -6.80 7.92
C LEU A 96 9.39 -5.52 8.66
N ILE A 97 8.45 -4.93 9.41
CA ILE A 97 8.64 -3.68 10.14
C ILE A 97 9.17 -3.95 11.56
N ALA A 98 8.55 -4.88 12.29
CA ALA A 98 8.87 -5.23 13.67
C ALA A 98 10.13 -6.11 13.80
N GLY A 99 10.42 -6.93 12.79
CA GLY A 99 11.39 -8.00 12.90
C GLY A 99 10.99 -9.03 13.95
N GLN A 100 11.87 -9.29 14.92
CA GLN A 100 11.64 -10.24 16.02
C GLN A 100 11.14 -9.58 17.31
N LYS A 101 10.82 -8.27 17.28
CA LYS A 101 10.40 -7.55 18.49
C LYS A 101 8.94 -7.88 18.84
N PRO A 102 8.61 -8.13 20.12
CA PRO A 102 7.23 -8.40 20.54
C PRO A 102 6.36 -7.14 20.52
N GLU A 103 6.97 -5.96 20.64
CA GLU A 103 6.30 -4.67 20.70
C GLU A 103 6.88 -3.70 19.67
N LEU A 104 6.01 -2.82 19.19
CA LEU A 104 6.30 -1.87 18.12
C LEU A 104 5.97 -0.46 18.61
N ASN A 105 7.00 0.38 18.70
CA ASN A 105 6.83 1.80 19.00
C ASN A 105 6.35 2.49 17.72
N VAL A 106 5.12 3.01 17.76
CA VAL A 106 4.50 3.73 16.65
C VAL A 106 4.15 5.15 17.09
N TYR A 107 4.21 6.08 16.15
CA TYR A 107 3.57 7.37 16.29
C TYR A 107 2.16 7.24 15.72
N ALA A 108 1.18 7.83 16.38
CA ALA A 108 -0.17 8.00 15.84
C ALA A 108 -0.42 9.49 15.66
N LEU A 109 -1.38 9.83 14.80
CA LEU A 109 -1.91 11.19 14.75
C LEU A 109 -2.72 11.46 16.03
N SER A 110 -2.82 12.73 16.43
CA SER A 110 -3.74 13.10 17.50
C SER A 110 -5.18 13.01 17.01
N ASP A 111 -6.12 12.70 17.90
CA ASP A 111 -7.55 12.60 17.58
C ASP A 111 -8.07 13.86 16.84
N GLU A 112 -7.58 15.04 17.23
CA GLU A 112 -7.93 16.31 16.59
C GLU A 112 -7.46 16.37 15.13
N LEU A 113 -6.22 15.95 14.84
CA LEU A 113 -5.68 15.91 13.48
C LEU A 113 -6.39 14.87 12.62
N GLU A 114 -6.69 13.69 13.18
CA GLU A 114 -7.44 12.65 12.46
C GLU A 114 -8.83 13.13 12.07
N GLN A 115 -9.58 13.76 12.98
CA GLN A 115 -10.90 14.28 12.69
C GLN A 115 -10.87 15.38 11.62
N MET A 116 -9.87 16.26 11.65
CA MET A 116 -9.70 17.28 10.61
C MET A 116 -9.45 16.64 9.24
N LEU A 117 -8.55 15.67 9.14
CA LEU A 117 -8.27 14.97 7.89
C LEU A 117 -9.48 14.20 7.36
N LEU A 118 -10.22 13.51 8.23
CA LEU A 118 -11.45 12.81 7.86
C LEU A 118 -12.53 13.78 7.34
N THR A 119 -12.64 14.96 7.95
CA THR A 119 -13.58 16.00 7.50
C THR A 119 -13.19 16.52 6.12
N SER A 120 -11.90 16.78 5.88
CA SER A 120 -11.41 17.18 4.55
C SER A 120 -11.66 16.10 3.50
N LEU A 121 -11.44 14.82 3.85
CA LEU A 121 -11.73 13.69 2.97
C LEU A 121 -13.22 13.61 2.61
N GLN A 122 -14.12 13.74 3.60
CA GLN A 122 -15.57 13.72 3.37
C GLN A 122 -16.04 14.86 2.47
N GLN A 123 -15.50 16.07 2.69
CA GLN A 123 -15.80 17.23 1.83
C GLN A 123 -15.33 17.00 0.40
N ALA A 124 -14.13 16.44 0.23
CA ALA A 124 -13.60 16.11 -1.08
C ALA A 124 -14.49 15.06 -1.79
N GLN A 125 -14.95 14.04 -1.06
CA GLN A 125 -15.88 13.01 -1.58
C GLN A 125 -17.21 13.62 -2.04
N ALA A 126 -17.75 14.58 -1.29
CA ALA A 126 -18.98 15.30 -1.65
C ALA A 126 -18.81 16.18 -2.91
N SER A 127 -17.60 16.67 -3.19
CA SER A 127 -17.29 17.52 -4.36
C SER A 127 -17.16 16.75 -5.70
N GLY A 128 -17.27 15.42 -5.67
CA GLY A 128 -17.50 14.60 -6.86
C GLY A 128 -16.27 13.98 -7.53
N THR A 129 -15.03 14.34 -7.13
CA THR A 129 -13.83 13.62 -7.61
C THR A 129 -12.74 13.63 -6.56
N VAL A 130 -12.69 12.58 -5.74
CA VAL A 130 -11.50 12.26 -4.94
C VAL A 130 -10.64 11.34 -5.76
N VAL A 131 -9.43 11.78 -6.09
CA VAL A 131 -8.39 10.86 -6.52
C VAL A 131 -8.05 10.02 -5.28
N LEU A 132 -8.15 8.70 -5.38
CA LEU A 132 -7.96 7.79 -4.24
C LEU A 132 -6.63 7.99 -3.49
N ASP A 133 -5.63 8.55 -4.17
CA ASP A 133 -4.29 8.83 -3.64
C ASP A 133 -4.05 10.32 -3.30
N SER A 134 -5.06 11.19 -3.47
CA SER A 134 -4.93 12.60 -3.09
C SER A 134 -6.28 13.26 -2.87
N PHE A 135 -6.47 13.80 -1.67
CA PHE A 135 -7.57 14.73 -1.36
C PHE A 135 -7.00 16.11 -0.99
N PRO A 136 -7.75 17.20 -1.22
CA PRO A 136 -7.35 18.53 -0.79
C PRO A 136 -7.18 18.58 0.73
N ILE A 137 -5.99 18.95 1.20
CA ILE A 137 -5.68 19.17 2.61
C ILE A 137 -5.49 20.67 2.82
N GLU A 138 -5.97 21.19 3.95
CA GLU A 138 -5.77 22.59 4.31
C GLU A 138 -4.26 22.95 4.39
N PRO A 139 -3.84 24.11 3.87
CA PRO A 139 -2.43 24.52 3.86
C PRO A 139 -1.78 24.54 5.25
N ASN A 140 -2.55 24.86 6.29
CA ASN A 140 -2.07 24.87 7.67
C ASN A 140 -1.66 23.46 8.14
N ILE A 141 -2.51 22.45 7.90
CA ILE A 141 -2.24 21.05 8.25
C ILE A 141 -1.03 20.54 7.47
N LEU A 142 -0.96 20.82 6.17
CA LEU A 142 0.17 20.45 5.33
C LEU A 142 1.48 21.09 5.83
N GLY A 143 1.44 22.37 6.21
CA GLY A 143 2.58 23.08 6.80
C GLY A 143 3.03 22.47 8.12
N GLN A 144 2.10 22.04 8.98
CA GLN A 144 2.42 21.33 10.21
C GLN A 144 3.09 19.98 9.94
N PHE A 145 2.62 19.20 8.97
CA PHE A 145 3.27 17.94 8.60
C PHE A 145 4.68 18.15 8.05
N GLN A 146 4.86 19.14 7.17
CA GLN A 146 6.16 19.45 6.57
C GLN A 146 7.20 19.89 7.62
N GLN A 147 6.76 20.57 8.68
CA GLN A 147 7.66 20.97 9.78
C GLN A 147 7.90 19.83 10.77
N ASN A 148 6.85 19.14 11.24
CA ASN A 148 6.96 18.21 12.38
C ASN A 148 7.43 16.80 11.98
N LEU A 149 6.95 16.23 10.87
CA LEU A 149 7.28 14.84 10.51
C LEU A 149 8.79 14.62 10.27
N PRO A 150 9.54 15.54 9.63
CA PRO A 150 10.99 15.39 9.50
C PRO A 150 11.71 15.39 10.85
N LEU A 151 11.30 16.24 11.79
CA LEU A 151 11.87 16.30 13.15
C LEU A 151 11.61 14.99 13.90
N ILE A 152 10.35 14.51 13.90
CA ILE A 152 9.97 13.24 14.54
C ILE A 152 10.80 12.09 13.95
N ARG A 153 10.90 12.03 12.61
CA ARG A 153 11.70 11.02 11.93
C ARG A 153 13.18 11.08 12.32
N GLN A 154 13.75 12.27 12.50
CA GLN A 154 15.14 12.43 12.92
C GLN A 154 15.33 11.98 14.38
N GLN A 155 14.43 12.35 15.29
CA GLN A 155 14.46 11.91 16.68
C GLN A 155 14.38 10.39 16.79
N LEU A 156 13.45 9.75 16.06
CA LEU A 156 13.31 8.29 16.06
C LEU A 156 14.58 7.59 15.57
N LYS A 157 15.21 8.13 14.52
CA LYS A 157 16.49 7.61 14.04
C LYS A 157 17.60 7.76 15.07
N GLN A 158 17.68 8.88 15.78
CA GLN A 158 18.68 9.09 16.85
C GLN A 158 18.48 8.11 18.02
N GLN A 159 17.23 7.71 18.28
CA GLN A 159 16.87 6.71 19.28
C GLN A 159 17.00 5.25 18.76
N GLY A 160 17.39 5.05 17.51
CA GLY A 160 17.49 3.72 16.90
C GLY A 160 16.13 3.02 16.67
N LEU A 161 15.03 3.78 16.70
CA LEU A 161 13.67 3.28 16.47
C LEU A 161 13.26 3.46 14.99
N PRO A 162 12.54 2.49 14.40
CA PRO A 162 12.00 2.64 13.06
C PRO A 162 10.92 3.74 13.05
N PRO A 163 10.94 4.68 12.09
CA PRO A 163 9.92 5.70 11.98
C PRO A 163 8.64 5.12 11.37
N ILE A 164 7.64 4.88 12.21
CA ILE A 164 6.36 4.28 11.81
C ILE A 164 5.24 5.21 12.27
N LEU A 165 4.38 5.58 11.32
CA LEU A 165 3.17 6.33 11.57
C LEU A 165 1.98 5.39 11.38
N LEU A 166 1.14 5.30 12.40
CA LEU A 166 -0.12 4.58 12.37
C LEU A 166 -1.25 5.58 12.06
N VAL A 167 -2.10 5.21 11.10
CA VAL A 167 -3.24 6.01 10.65
C VAL A 167 -4.44 5.09 10.45
N MET A 168 -5.64 5.68 10.42
CA MET A 168 -6.85 4.97 10.05
C MET A 168 -6.80 4.53 8.58
N PRO A 169 -7.33 3.36 8.20
CA PRO A 169 -7.30 2.86 6.81
C PRO A 169 -7.99 3.74 5.76
N GLN A 170 -8.81 4.70 6.21
CA GLN A 170 -9.56 5.62 5.35
C GLN A 170 -8.73 6.84 4.94
N LEU A 171 -7.64 7.13 5.67
CA LEU A 171 -6.72 8.24 5.44
C LEU A 171 -5.48 7.77 4.67
#